data_AF-T0NJ89-F1
#
_entry.id   AF-T0NJ89-F1
#
_cell.length_a   1.000
_cell.length_b   1.000
_cell.length_c   1.000
_cell.angle_alpha   90.00
_cell.angle_beta   90.00
_cell.angle_gamma   90.00
#
_symmetry.space_group_name_H-M   'P 1'
#
loop_
_entity.id
_entity.type
_entity.pdbx_description
1 polymer ?
#
loop_
_entity_poly.entity_id
_entity_poly.type
_entity_poly.pdbx_seq_one_letter_code
_entity_poly.pdbx_strand_id
1 'polypeptide(L)'
;MLQEMFDELNKYLIEVPQKVEISKINQKEKQLGLTIPESMKDFYEYYGSDGTILNAFYIFDKLENVCIENKALTFGYTHQKINRLGVTLERLNSKFQSISFFSEELHDWFSEGAVFPESFFFNIAAWQILNLLPAVVRMELKNDEFEKLCQKKFEFFNEDKKYVKGYKIIACKYNRILGCYLREDEELYLGTQDDELLENLKKELEMDFNWL
;
A
#
# COMPACT_ATOMS: atom_id res chain seq x y z
N MET A 1 -10.14 -12.21 4.88
CA MET A 1 -8.73 -12.22 4.49
C MET A 1 -8.17 -10.81 4.28
N LEU A 2 -8.54 -10.03 3.25
CA LEU A 2 -7.97 -8.67 3.10
C LEU A 2 -8.36 -7.72 4.26
N GLN A 3 -9.63 -7.76 4.68
CA GLN A 3 -10.11 -7.01 5.85
C GLN A 3 -9.37 -7.37 7.14
N GLU A 4 -9.11 -8.66 7.38
CA GLU A 4 -8.33 -9.11 8.56
C GLU A 4 -6.89 -8.57 8.53
N MET A 5 -6.29 -8.49 7.34
CA MET A 5 -4.98 -7.89 7.18
C MET A 5 -5.01 -6.38 7.45
N PHE A 6 -6.07 -5.67 7.04
CA PHE A 6 -6.24 -4.25 7.40
C PHE A 6 -6.50 -4.04 8.90
N ASP A 7 -7.29 -4.90 9.54
CA ASP A 7 -7.48 -4.88 10.99
C ASP A 7 -6.16 -5.11 11.73
N GLU A 8 -5.29 -5.99 11.21
CA GLU A 8 -3.96 -6.18 11.76
C GLU A 8 -3.05 -4.97 11.53
N LEU A 9 -3.10 -4.38 10.34
CA LEU A 9 -2.34 -3.19 9.98
C LEU A 9 -2.75 -1.96 10.81
N ASN A 10 -4.03 -1.86 11.19
CA ASN A 10 -4.52 -0.78 12.04
C ASN A 10 -3.92 -0.79 13.46
N LYS A 11 -3.32 -1.89 13.91
CA LYS A 11 -2.63 -1.96 15.21
C LYS A 11 -1.39 -1.09 15.29
N TYR A 12 -0.87 -0.62 14.15
CA TYR A 12 0.29 0.28 14.07
C TYR A 12 -0.10 1.76 14.14
N LEU A 13 -1.38 2.09 13.94
CA LEU A 13 -1.88 3.45 14.01
C LEU A 13 -2.08 3.88 15.46
N ILE A 14 -1.82 5.16 15.74
CA ILE A 14 -2.15 5.78 17.04
C ILE A 14 -3.67 5.87 17.20
N GLU A 15 -4.34 6.31 16.13
CA GLU A 15 -5.79 6.43 16.06
C GLU A 15 -6.30 5.68 14.84
N VAL A 16 -7.28 4.80 15.05
CA VAL A 16 -7.88 4.03 13.97
C VAL A 16 -8.95 4.89 13.27
N PRO A 17 -8.87 5.09 11.95
CA PRO A 17 -9.84 5.90 11.23
C PRO A 17 -11.26 5.37 11.35
N GLN A 18 -12.22 6.30 11.28
CA GLN A 18 -13.61 5.92 11.13
C GLN A 18 -13.83 5.31 9.74
N LYS A 19 -14.35 4.08 9.70
CA LYS A 19 -14.68 3.41 8.44
C LYS A 19 -15.68 4.21 7.61
N VAL A 20 -15.46 4.27 6.30
CA VAL A 20 -16.42 4.80 5.33
C VAL A 20 -17.53 3.78 5.15
N GLU A 21 -18.79 4.21 5.24
CA GLU A 21 -19.91 3.30 5.00
C GLU A 21 -19.89 2.73 3.58
N ILE A 22 -20.04 1.41 3.47
CA ILE A 22 -20.13 0.69 2.18
C ILE A 22 -21.25 1.25 1.28
N SER A 23 -22.29 1.83 1.88
CA SER A 23 -23.38 2.52 1.17
C SER A 23 -22.87 3.64 0.26
N LYS A 24 -21.85 4.40 0.69
CA LYS A 24 -21.24 5.51 -0.06
C LYS A 24 -20.42 4.98 -1.23
N ILE A 25 -19.68 3.89 -1.04
CA ILE A 25 -18.91 3.23 -2.11
C ILE A 25 -19.87 2.67 -3.17
N ASN A 26 -20.94 2.00 -2.76
CA ASN A 26 -21.96 1.48 -3.66
C ASN A 26 -22.69 2.61 -4.44
N GLN A 27 -22.90 3.77 -3.81
CA GLN A 27 -23.42 4.96 -4.49
C GLN A 27 -22.43 5.47 -5.54
N LYS A 28 -21.13 5.44 -5.23
CA LYS A 28 -20.08 5.84 -6.17
C LYS A 28 -20.01 4.91 -7.38
N GLU A 29 -20.08 3.60 -7.19
CA GLU A 29 -20.17 2.63 -8.30
C GLU A 29 -21.37 2.93 -9.22
N LYS A 30 -22.55 3.15 -8.64
CA LYS A 30 -23.76 3.52 -9.39
C LYS A 30 -23.59 4.82 -10.17
N GLN A 31 -22.95 5.83 -9.56
CA GLN A 31 -22.67 7.11 -10.22
C GLN A 31 -21.73 6.93 -11.42
N LEU A 32 -20.71 6.09 -11.29
CA LEU A 32 -19.71 5.85 -12.34
C LEU A 32 -20.21 4.86 -13.42
N GLY A 33 -21.27 4.10 -13.13
CA GLY A 33 -21.79 3.09 -14.06
C GLY A 33 -20.86 1.90 -14.27
N LEU A 34 -20.01 1.59 -13.28
CA LEU A 34 -19.03 0.50 -13.31
C LEU A 34 -18.89 -0.15 -11.93
N THR A 35 -18.23 -1.31 -11.90
CA THR A 35 -17.84 -1.99 -10.66
C THR A 35 -16.43 -1.56 -10.27
N ILE A 36 -16.28 -1.01 -9.07
CA ILE A 36 -14.98 -0.69 -8.47
C ILE A 36 -14.31 -2.00 -8.03
N PRO A 37 -12.98 -2.18 -8.20
CA PRO A 37 -12.28 -3.38 -7.72
C PRO A 37 -12.52 -3.62 -6.22
N GLU A 38 -12.76 -4.87 -5.81
CA GLU A 38 -13.17 -5.17 -4.43
C GLU A 38 -12.15 -4.68 -3.39
N SER A 39 -10.86 -4.87 -3.63
CA SER A 39 -9.82 -4.36 -2.71
C SER A 39 -9.69 -2.84 -2.69
N MET A 40 -10.07 -2.16 -3.77
CA MET A 40 -10.20 -0.71 -3.75
C MET A 40 -11.32 -0.31 -2.80
N LYS A 41 -12.47 -1.02 -2.83
CA LYS A 41 -13.56 -0.77 -1.88
C LYS A 41 -13.12 -1.00 -0.45
N ASP A 42 -12.47 -2.14 -0.17
CA ASP A 42 -11.94 -2.45 1.16
C ASP A 42 -10.97 -1.34 1.64
N PHE A 43 -10.06 -0.88 0.76
CA PHE A 43 -9.16 0.23 1.08
C PHE A 43 -9.91 1.53 1.43
N TYR A 44 -10.88 1.93 0.61
CA TYR A 44 -11.67 3.14 0.88
C TYR A 44 -12.59 2.98 2.09
N GLU A 45 -13.08 1.78 2.39
CA GLU A 45 -13.82 1.50 3.62
C GLU A 45 -12.93 1.76 4.84
N TYR A 46 -11.69 1.29 4.85
CA TYR A 46 -10.79 1.43 6.00
C TYR A 46 -10.17 2.82 6.14
N TYR A 47 -9.75 3.42 5.03
CA TYR A 47 -8.88 4.61 5.05
C TYR A 47 -9.44 5.80 4.28
N GLY A 48 -10.57 5.65 3.57
CA GLY A 48 -11.10 6.68 2.67
C GLY A 48 -11.57 7.98 3.36
N SER A 49 -11.71 7.97 4.68
CA SER A 49 -12.06 9.15 5.50
C SER A 49 -10.83 9.88 6.05
N ASP A 50 -9.66 9.25 6.04
CA ASP A 50 -8.45 9.76 6.70
C ASP A 50 -7.53 10.45 5.69
N GLY A 51 -7.59 11.78 5.66
CA GLY A 51 -6.75 12.58 4.76
C GLY A 51 -5.25 12.43 5.03
N THR A 52 -4.83 12.05 6.24
CA THR A 52 -3.42 11.85 6.58
C THR A 52 -2.91 10.57 5.94
N ILE A 53 -3.63 9.45 6.08
CA ILE A 53 -3.27 8.17 5.45
C ILE A 53 -3.35 8.26 3.92
N LEU A 54 -4.39 8.90 3.37
CA LEU A 54 -4.53 9.04 1.92
C LEU A 54 -3.39 9.84 1.27
N ASN A 55 -2.64 10.64 2.03
CA ASN A 55 -1.63 11.57 1.50
C ASN A 55 -0.22 11.38 2.10
N ALA A 56 0.08 10.30 2.84
CA ALA A 56 1.36 10.16 3.53
C ALA A 56 2.57 9.98 2.58
N PHE A 57 2.36 9.34 1.42
CA PHE A 57 3.38 9.17 0.38
C PHE A 57 2.79 9.22 -1.03
N TYR A 58 1.92 8.26 -1.38
CA TYR A 58 1.06 8.37 -2.56
C TYR A 58 -0.10 9.32 -2.24
N ILE A 59 -0.71 9.91 -3.25
CA ILE A 59 -1.80 10.88 -3.05
C ILE A 59 -3.08 10.25 -3.59
N PHE A 60 -3.83 9.60 -2.71
CA PHE A 60 -5.12 9.01 -3.05
C PHE A 60 -6.20 10.08 -3.06
N ASP A 61 -7.09 9.98 -4.04
CA ASP A 61 -8.27 10.82 -4.06
C ASP A 61 -9.18 10.48 -2.89
N LYS A 62 -9.99 11.44 -2.47
CA LYS A 62 -11.18 11.10 -1.67
C LYS A 62 -12.17 10.34 -2.55
N LEU A 63 -13.01 9.51 -1.94
CA LEU A 63 -13.99 8.67 -2.64
C LEU A 63 -14.87 9.50 -3.60
N GLU A 64 -15.28 10.71 -3.21
CA GLU A 64 -16.08 11.60 -4.05
C GLU A 64 -15.36 12.02 -5.34
N ASN A 65 -14.03 12.06 -5.35
CA ASN A 65 -13.18 12.53 -6.45
C ASN A 65 -12.71 11.39 -7.38
N VAL A 66 -12.88 10.13 -6.97
CA VAL A 66 -12.66 8.97 -7.86
C VAL A 66 -13.52 9.15 -9.12
N CYS A 67 -12.94 9.02 -10.31
CA CYS A 67 -13.66 9.35 -11.54
C CYS A 67 -13.15 8.54 -12.74
N ILE A 68 -13.87 8.64 -13.86
CA ILE A 68 -13.39 8.10 -15.14
C ILE A 68 -12.67 9.23 -15.87
N GLU A 69 -11.39 9.03 -16.16
CA GLU A 69 -10.52 9.97 -16.86
C GLU A 69 -9.55 9.17 -17.74
N ASN A 70 -9.21 9.68 -18.92
CA ASN A 70 -8.25 9.07 -19.85
C ASN A 70 -8.49 7.56 -20.10
N LYS A 71 -9.77 7.15 -20.16
CA LYS A 71 -10.21 5.75 -20.32
C LYS A 71 -9.78 4.82 -19.16
N ALA A 72 -9.70 5.34 -17.94
CA ALA A 72 -9.46 4.55 -16.74
C ALA A 72 -10.38 4.98 -15.59
N LEU A 73 -10.64 4.06 -14.65
CA LEU A 73 -11.08 4.40 -13.31
C LEU A 73 -9.87 4.95 -12.56
N THR A 74 -9.86 6.25 -12.31
CA THR A 74 -8.74 6.96 -11.66
C THR A 74 -9.04 7.22 -10.19
N PHE A 75 -8.02 7.11 -9.34
CA PHE A 75 -8.20 7.09 -7.88
C PHE A 75 -7.07 7.73 -7.07
N GLY A 76 -6.10 8.37 -7.72
CA GLY A 76 -5.02 9.05 -7.03
C GLY A 76 -3.87 9.40 -7.94
N TYR A 77 -2.72 9.63 -7.34
CA TYR A 77 -1.47 9.93 -8.01
C TYR A 77 -0.31 9.19 -7.34
N THR A 78 0.73 8.93 -8.11
CA THR A 78 2.04 8.55 -7.56
C THR A 78 2.58 9.66 -6.66
N HIS A 79 3.70 9.37 -5.98
CA HIS A 79 4.35 10.34 -5.09
C HIS A 79 4.51 11.72 -5.74
N GLN A 80 4.29 12.78 -4.96
CA GLN A 80 4.38 14.19 -5.41
C GLN A 80 3.46 14.59 -6.57
N LYS A 81 2.35 13.87 -6.79
CA LYS A 81 1.39 14.14 -7.87
C LYS A 81 2.00 14.01 -9.28
N ILE A 82 3.03 13.18 -9.44
CA ILE A 82 3.76 13.08 -10.71
C ILE A 82 2.88 12.44 -11.80
N ASN A 83 2.31 11.25 -11.53
CA ASN A 83 1.50 10.52 -12.50
C ASN A 83 0.14 10.16 -11.92
N ARG A 84 -0.93 10.25 -12.72
CA ARG A 84 -2.29 9.87 -12.32
C ARG A 84 -2.42 8.35 -12.21
N LEU A 85 -2.96 7.83 -11.13
CA LEU A 85 -3.17 6.40 -10.92
C LEU A 85 -4.58 5.96 -11.31
N GLY A 86 -4.67 4.76 -11.88
CA GLY A 86 -5.94 4.18 -12.25
C GLY A 86 -5.86 2.71 -12.67
N VAL A 87 -7.04 2.15 -12.93
CA VAL A 87 -7.22 0.89 -13.66
C VAL A 87 -7.88 1.23 -14.98
N THR A 88 -7.22 0.92 -16.11
CA THR A 88 -7.81 1.19 -17.43
C THR A 88 -9.14 0.46 -17.59
N LEU A 89 -10.10 1.05 -18.31
CA LEU A 89 -11.44 0.47 -18.48
C LEU A 89 -11.39 -0.91 -19.17
N GLU A 90 -10.39 -1.12 -20.02
CA GLU A 90 -10.09 -2.43 -20.62
C GLU A 90 -9.73 -3.47 -19.55
N ARG A 91 -8.81 -3.10 -18.63
CA ARG A 91 -8.34 -4.00 -17.57
C ARG A 91 -9.37 -4.19 -16.46
N LEU A 92 -10.21 -3.18 -16.20
CA LEU A 92 -11.23 -3.20 -15.17
C LEU A 92 -12.24 -4.35 -15.34
N ASN A 93 -12.56 -4.71 -16.58
CA ASN A 93 -13.48 -5.81 -16.90
C ASN A 93 -12.76 -7.16 -17.09
N SER A 94 -11.45 -7.21 -16.87
CA SER A 94 -10.64 -8.40 -17.07
C SER A 94 -10.40 -9.13 -15.74
N LYS A 95 -9.92 -10.38 -15.83
CA LYS A 95 -9.47 -11.14 -14.66
C LYS A 95 -8.33 -10.44 -13.90
N PHE A 96 -7.52 -9.64 -14.60
CA PHE A 96 -6.35 -8.96 -14.04
C PHE A 96 -6.55 -7.46 -14.15
N GLN A 97 -7.10 -6.87 -13.09
CA GLN A 97 -7.38 -5.44 -12.97
C GLN A 97 -6.09 -4.67 -12.60
N SER A 98 -5.04 -4.80 -13.41
CA SER A 98 -3.72 -4.22 -13.09
C SER A 98 -3.77 -2.73 -12.84
N ILE A 99 -2.99 -2.26 -11.86
CA ILE A 99 -2.83 -0.83 -11.59
C ILE A 99 -1.84 -0.22 -12.57
N SER A 100 -2.19 0.96 -13.06
CA SER A 100 -1.40 1.72 -14.02
C SER A 100 -1.28 3.17 -13.59
N PHE A 101 -0.27 3.84 -14.11
CA PHE A 101 -0.13 5.29 -14.02
C PHE A 101 -0.18 5.92 -15.42
N PHE A 102 -0.80 7.09 -15.53
CA PHE A 102 -0.84 7.88 -16.75
C PHE A 102 0.28 8.90 -16.74
N SER A 103 1.10 8.89 -17.79
CA SER A 103 2.13 9.90 -18.02
C SER A 103 1.54 11.02 -18.87
N GLU A 104 1.50 12.24 -18.32
CA GLU A 104 1.06 13.44 -19.06
C GLU A 104 2.00 13.77 -20.23
N GLU A 105 3.30 13.47 -20.11
CA GLU A 105 4.27 13.71 -21.19
C GLU A 105 3.99 12.79 -22.39
N LEU A 106 3.83 11.50 -22.13
CA LEU A 106 3.66 10.49 -23.17
C LEU A 106 2.20 10.26 -23.58
N HIS A 107 1.25 10.85 -22.84
CA HIS A 107 -0.20 10.71 -23.03
C HIS A 107 -0.65 9.24 -23.06
N ASP A 108 -0.04 8.38 -22.24
CA ASP A 108 -0.30 6.95 -22.23
C ASP A 108 -0.23 6.33 -20.83
N TRP A 109 -0.81 5.14 -20.70
CA TRP A 109 -0.84 4.34 -19.47
C TRP A 109 0.32 3.36 -19.40
N PHE A 110 1.05 3.40 -18.29
CA PHE A 110 2.15 2.51 -17.98
C PHE A 110 1.83 1.65 -16.77
N SER A 111 2.44 0.48 -16.69
CA SER A 111 2.25 -0.44 -15.56
C SER A 111 2.86 0.16 -14.28
N GLU A 112 2.09 0.17 -13.17
CA GLU A 112 2.62 0.47 -11.83
C GLU A 112 3.32 -0.76 -11.21
N GLY A 113 3.34 -1.90 -11.91
CA GLY A 113 3.95 -3.15 -11.44
C GLY A 113 3.03 -4.00 -10.56
N ALA A 114 1.79 -3.57 -10.30
CA ALA A 114 0.79 -4.35 -9.58
C ALA A 114 -0.20 -5.03 -10.53
N VAL A 115 -0.09 -6.36 -10.65
CA VAL A 115 -1.01 -7.18 -11.46
C VAL A 115 -2.36 -7.39 -10.73
N PHE A 116 -2.32 -7.47 -9.41
CA PHE A 116 -3.48 -7.72 -8.55
C PHE A 116 -3.77 -6.49 -7.68
N PRO A 117 -4.96 -5.87 -7.80
CA PRO A 117 -5.36 -4.75 -6.94
C PRO A 117 -5.23 -5.03 -5.45
N GLU A 118 -5.57 -6.24 -5.00
CA GLU A 118 -5.48 -6.61 -3.58
C GLU A 118 -4.03 -6.50 -3.06
N SER A 119 -3.06 -6.86 -3.89
CA SER A 119 -1.64 -6.73 -3.55
C SER A 119 -1.22 -5.27 -3.49
N PHE A 120 -1.66 -4.44 -4.46
CA PHE A 120 -1.39 -3.01 -4.46
C PHE A 120 -1.98 -2.33 -3.23
N PHE A 121 -3.30 -2.42 -3.03
CA PHE A 121 -4.01 -1.67 -2.01
C PHE A 121 -3.60 -2.06 -0.59
N PHE A 122 -3.27 -3.33 -0.36
CA PHE A 122 -2.74 -3.74 0.95
C PHE A 122 -1.33 -3.20 1.19
N ASN A 123 -0.39 -3.50 0.29
CA ASN A 123 1.01 -3.12 0.49
C ASN A 123 1.20 -1.60 0.46
N ILE A 124 0.40 -0.87 -0.32
CA ILE A 124 0.44 0.59 -0.33
C ILE A 124 -0.17 1.19 0.94
N ALA A 125 -1.20 0.59 1.53
CA ALA A 125 -1.71 1.01 2.84
C ALA A 125 -0.63 0.83 3.91
N ALA A 126 0.08 -0.30 3.89
CA ALA A 126 1.20 -0.52 4.81
C ALA A 126 2.30 0.52 4.62
N TRP A 127 2.63 0.86 3.37
CA TRP A 127 3.60 1.91 3.07
C TRP A 127 3.15 3.29 3.55
N GLN A 128 1.90 3.68 3.29
CA GLN A 128 1.32 4.93 3.78
C GLN A 128 1.41 5.02 5.30
N ILE A 129 1.02 3.95 6.00
CA ILE A 129 1.04 3.90 7.47
C ILE A 129 2.46 3.95 8.00
N LEU A 130 3.42 3.24 7.39
CA LEU A 130 4.83 3.30 7.78
C LEU A 130 5.37 4.73 7.73
N ASN A 131 5.01 5.50 6.70
CA ASN A 131 5.40 6.90 6.54
C ASN A 131 4.73 7.87 7.54
N LEU A 132 3.82 7.38 8.38
CA LEU A 132 3.22 8.15 9.47
C LEU A 132 3.76 7.76 10.85
N LEU A 133 4.60 6.73 10.94
CA LEU A 133 5.16 6.28 12.21
C LEU A 133 6.25 7.25 12.67
N PRO A 134 6.34 7.56 13.98
CA PRO A 134 7.27 8.56 14.50
C PRO A 134 8.73 8.11 14.46
N ALA A 135 8.99 6.80 14.50
CA ALA A 135 10.33 6.23 14.42
C ALA A 135 10.42 5.34 13.19
N VAL A 136 11.23 5.75 12.21
CA VAL A 136 11.44 5.02 10.96
C VAL A 136 12.93 4.91 10.67
N VAL A 137 13.35 3.70 10.28
CA VAL A 137 14.67 3.45 9.73
C VAL A 137 14.55 2.79 8.36
N ARG A 138 15.63 2.87 7.60
CA ARG A 138 15.85 2.04 6.42
C ARG A 138 17.17 1.28 6.49
N MET A 139 17.25 0.16 5.81
CA MET A 139 18.49 -0.56 5.55
C MET A 139 18.48 -1.15 4.15
N GLU A 140 19.66 -1.21 3.54
CA GLU A 140 19.87 -1.96 2.30
C GLU A 140 19.83 -3.46 2.64
N LEU A 141 19.04 -4.22 1.89
CA LEU A 141 18.86 -5.65 2.09
C LEU A 141 18.50 -6.30 0.76
N LYS A 142 19.33 -7.23 0.28
CA LYS A 142 19.03 -7.90 -0.99
C LYS A 142 17.78 -8.75 -0.89
N ASN A 143 17.10 -8.98 -2.01
CA ASN A 143 15.83 -9.70 -2.00
C ASN A 143 15.93 -11.10 -1.36
N ASP A 144 17.00 -11.84 -1.64
CA ASP A 144 17.26 -13.17 -1.08
C ASP A 144 17.71 -13.14 0.40
N GLU A 145 18.18 -12.00 0.90
CA GLU A 145 18.41 -11.78 2.34
C GLU A 145 17.10 -11.43 3.06
N PHE A 146 16.27 -10.58 2.44
CA PHE A 146 14.92 -10.28 2.91
C PHE A 146 14.05 -11.53 3.02
N GLU A 147 14.03 -12.39 1.99
CA GLU A 147 13.29 -13.65 2.02
C GLU A 147 13.76 -14.57 3.17
N LYS A 148 15.07 -14.63 3.44
CA LYS A 148 15.61 -15.39 4.57
C LYS A 148 15.23 -14.77 5.91
N LEU A 149 15.20 -13.44 6.01
CA LEU A 149 14.81 -12.73 7.22
C LEU A 149 13.34 -12.99 7.57
N CYS A 150 12.45 -13.00 6.57
CA CYS A 150 11.04 -13.35 6.72
C CYS A 150 10.77 -14.85 6.95
N GLN A 151 11.75 -15.74 6.73
CA GLN A 151 11.63 -17.15 7.11
C GLN A 151 12.06 -17.39 8.57
N LYS A 152 12.92 -16.52 9.10
CA LYS A 152 13.55 -16.74 10.40
C LYS A 152 12.93 -15.90 11.52
N LYS A 153 12.45 -14.70 11.21
CA LYS A 153 12.19 -13.69 12.23
C LYS A 153 11.00 -12.79 11.93
N PHE A 154 10.97 -12.19 10.75
CA PHE A 154 9.80 -11.40 10.32
C PHE A 154 8.70 -12.33 9.82
N GLU A 155 7.47 -11.84 9.86
CA GLU A 155 6.31 -12.55 9.31
C GLU A 155 5.68 -11.72 8.19
N PHE A 156 5.20 -12.39 7.15
CA PHE A 156 4.30 -11.73 6.20
C PHE A 156 2.91 -11.57 6.83
N PHE A 157 2.19 -10.53 6.45
CA PHE A 157 0.75 -10.43 6.80
C PHE A 157 -0.08 -11.52 6.11
N ASN A 158 0.41 -12.02 4.98
CA ASN A 158 -0.21 -13.11 4.24
C ASN A 158 0.84 -13.83 3.38
N GLU A 159 0.86 -15.16 3.44
CA GLU A 159 1.83 -15.99 2.70
C GLU A 159 1.41 -16.28 1.25
N ASP A 160 0.20 -15.88 0.82
CA ASP A 160 -0.22 -15.99 -0.57
C ASP A 160 0.74 -15.19 -1.46
N LYS A 161 1.28 -15.86 -2.48
CA LYS A 161 2.22 -15.32 -3.45
C LYS A 161 1.72 -14.03 -4.11
N LYS A 162 0.40 -13.80 -4.20
CA LYS A 162 -0.12 -12.55 -4.74
C LYS A 162 0.25 -11.33 -3.89
N TYR A 163 0.29 -11.45 -2.56
CA TYR A 163 0.68 -10.35 -1.67
C TYR A 163 2.20 -10.20 -1.58
N VAL A 164 2.93 -11.32 -1.57
CA VAL A 164 4.39 -11.33 -1.43
C VAL A 164 5.11 -10.98 -2.74
N LYS A 165 4.56 -11.38 -3.90
CA LYS A 165 5.21 -11.21 -5.21
C LYS A 165 4.45 -10.33 -6.19
N GLY A 166 3.20 -10.00 -5.91
CA GLY A 166 2.31 -9.30 -6.85
C GLY A 166 2.50 -7.79 -6.96
N TYR A 167 3.40 -7.21 -6.16
CA TYR A 167 3.76 -5.79 -6.21
C TYR A 167 5.23 -5.56 -5.82
N LYS A 168 5.75 -4.35 -6.09
CA LYS A 168 7.12 -3.92 -5.78
C LYS A 168 7.36 -3.61 -4.30
N ILE A 169 6.31 -3.25 -3.56
CA ILE A 169 6.35 -3.08 -2.10
C ILE A 169 5.79 -4.35 -1.46
N ILE A 170 6.47 -4.86 -0.44
CA ILE A 170 6.06 -6.05 0.32
C ILE A 170 6.00 -5.71 1.80
N ALA A 171 4.82 -5.79 2.40
CA ALA A 171 4.62 -5.58 3.82
C ALA A 171 4.98 -6.83 4.64
N CYS A 172 5.71 -6.63 5.74
CA CYS A 172 6.01 -7.63 6.74
C CYS A 172 5.88 -7.03 8.14
N LYS A 173 5.94 -7.87 9.17
CA LYS A 173 5.78 -7.47 10.57
C LYS A 173 6.76 -8.22 11.46
N TYR A 174 7.13 -7.57 12.56
CA TYR A 174 7.84 -8.20 13.66
C TYR A 174 7.41 -7.54 14.97
N ASN A 175 6.69 -8.26 15.83
CA ASN A 175 6.11 -7.70 17.06
C ASN A 175 5.28 -6.43 16.80
N ARG A 176 5.77 -5.26 17.22
CA ARG A 176 5.15 -3.94 17.05
C ARG A 176 5.91 -3.08 16.02
N ILE A 177 6.68 -3.71 15.14
CA ILE A 177 7.42 -3.07 14.04
C ILE A 177 6.77 -3.46 12.72
N LEU A 178 6.35 -2.45 11.96
CA LEU A 178 5.87 -2.59 10.60
C LEU A 178 7.06 -2.51 9.65
N GLY A 179 7.18 -3.48 8.76
CA GLY A 179 8.20 -3.47 7.71
C GLY A 179 7.57 -3.32 6.32
N CYS A 180 8.24 -2.57 5.45
CA CYS A 180 7.95 -2.52 4.02
C CYS A 180 9.24 -2.67 3.24
N TYR A 181 9.33 -3.73 2.45
CA TYR A 181 10.45 -3.99 1.56
C TYR A 181 10.16 -3.47 0.15
N LEU A 182 11.03 -2.60 -0.36
CA LEU A 182 10.97 -2.05 -1.71
C LEU A 182 11.91 -2.86 -2.60
N ARG A 183 11.34 -3.73 -3.45
CA ARG A 183 12.11 -4.70 -4.25
C ARG A 183 13.00 -4.04 -5.29
N GLU A 184 12.57 -2.92 -5.86
CA GLU A 184 13.31 -2.21 -6.91
C GLU A 184 14.57 -1.54 -6.37
N ASP A 185 14.51 -1.08 -5.11
CA ASP A 185 15.61 -0.38 -4.43
C ASP A 185 16.46 -1.31 -3.56
N GLU A 186 15.98 -2.55 -3.33
CA GLU A 186 16.56 -3.49 -2.36
C GLU A 186 16.72 -2.87 -0.96
N GLU A 187 15.68 -2.17 -0.50
CA GLU A 187 15.65 -1.50 0.80
C GLU A 187 14.50 -2.04 1.66
N LEU A 188 14.79 -2.34 2.93
CA LEU A 188 13.78 -2.62 3.95
C LEU A 188 13.62 -1.40 4.86
N TYR A 189 12.41 -0.85 4.87
CA TYR A 189 11.98 0.19 5.79
C TYR A 189 11.28 -0.44 6.98
N LEU A 190 11.62 0.02 8.18
CA LEU A 190 11.02 -0.44 9.43
C LEU A 190 10.51 0.77 10.20
N GLY A 191 9.26 0.73 10.62
CA GLY A 191 8.64 1.79 11.39
C GLY A 191 7.94 1.27 12.64
N THR A 192 7.90 2.11 13.68
CA THR A 192 7.20 1.82 14.94
C THR A 192 6.86 3.12 15.70
N GLN A 193 6.10 2.97 16.78
CA GLN A 193 5.73 4.07 17.68
C GLN A 193 6.82 4.41 18.71
N ASP A 194 7.79 3.51 18.91
CA ASP A 194 8.78 3.55 19.99
C ASP A 194 10.18 3.21 19.45
N ASP A 195 11.08 4.19 19.42
CA ASP A 195 12.42 4.08 18.84
C ASP A 195 13.29 3.02 19.55
N GLU A 196 13.05 2.76 20.84
CA GLU A 196 13.74 1.70 21.61
C GLU A 196 13.54 0.32 20.97
N LEU A 197 12.38 0.07 20.33
CA LEU A 197 12.13 -1.21 19.65
C LEU A 197 13.03 -1.38 18.43
N LEU A 198 13.29 -0.31 17.67
CA LEU A 198 14.18 -0.36 16.52
C LEU A 198 15.64 -0.48 16.96
N GLU A 199 16.05 0.22 18.03
CA GLU A 199 17.40 0.08 18.59
C GLU A 199 17.68 -1.33 19.12
N ASN A 200 16.69 -1.97 19.76
CA ASN A 200 16.80 -3.35 20.21
C ASN A 200 16.88 -4.31 19.02
N LEU A 201 16.04 -4.10 17.99
CA LEU A 201 16.06 -4.91 16.79
C LEU A 201 17.39 -4.78 16.04
N LYS A 202 17.95 -3.55 15.96
CA LYS A 202 19.26 -3.27 15.35
C LYS A 202 20.35 -4.15 15.97
N LYS A 203 20.41 -4.18 17.30
CA LYS A 203 21.37 -5.02 18.06
C LYS A 203 21.14 -6.51 17.82
N GLU A 204 19.87 -6.94 17.78
CA GLU A 204 19.53 -8.35 17.61
C GLU A 204 19.81 -8.86 16.18
N LEU A 205 19.69 -7.99 15.17
CA LEU A 205 20.01 -8.33 13.78
C LEU A 205 21.50 -8.17 13.46
N GLU A 206 22.25 -7.43 14.29
CA GLU A 206 23.63 -7.02 13.99
C GLU A 206 23.73 -6.28 12.64
N MET A 207 22.72 -5.44 12.34
CA MET A 207 22.61 -4.69 11.10
C MET A 207 22.66 -3.17 11.36
N ASP A 208 23.14 -2.42 10.36
CA ASP A 208 23.13 -0.97 10.43
C ASP A 208 21.81 -0.41 9.89
N PHE A 209 21.23 0.51 10.67
CA PHE A 209 19.99 1.21 10.37
C PHE A 209 20.28 2.68 10.08
N ASN A 210 19.70 3.20 9.01
CA ASN A 210 19.71 4.62 8.66
C ASN A 210 18.38 5.24 9.12
N TRP A 211 18.45 6.13 10.12
CA TRP A 211 17.30 6.88 10.63
C TRP A 211 16.81 7.93 9.62
N LEU A 212 15.49 8.10 9.50
CA LEU A 212 14.81 9.00 8.56
C LEU A 212 14.09 10.15 9.25
#